data_AF-A0A7Y5H8F0-F1
#
_entry.id   AF-A0A7Y5H8F0-F1
#
_cell.length_a   1.000
_cell.length_b   1.000
_cell.length_c   1.000
_cell.angle_alpha   90.00
_cell.angle_beta   90.00
_cell.angle_gamma   90.00
#
_symmetry.space_group_name_H-M   'P 1'
#
loop_
_entity.id
_entity.type
_entity.pdbx_description
1 polymer ?
#
loop_
_entity_poly.entity_id
_entity_poly.type
_entity_poly.pdbx_seq_one_letter_code
_entity_poly.pdbx_strand_id
1 'polypeptide(L)'
;MAFPKMIGPCRPAMKDAELKQAVGKTIKSVEFGEQKTHPKCHQAEMIILHFTDGTSMCVIVGSNVTEIADKRKFKPQEVHTDLMVMWE
;
A
#
# COMPACT_ATOMS: atom_id res chain seq x y z
N MET A 1 12.04 -9.07 10.34
CA MET A 1 11.77 -8.89 8.89
C MET A 1 11.98 -7.41 8.56
N ALA A 2 12.62 -7.10 7.44
CA ALA A 2 12.71 -5.73 6.95
C ALA A 2 11.43 -5.38 6.17
N PHE A 3 11.00 -4.12 6.20
CA PHE A 3 9.87 -3.66 5.38
C PHE A 3 10.21 -3.73 3.88
N PRO A 4 9.22 -3.98 3.01
CA PRO A 4 9.41 -3.93 1.57
C PRO A 4 9.92 -2.57 1.11
N LYS A 5 10.61 -2.54 -0.03
CA LYS A 5 11.06 -1.28 -0.63
C LYS A 5 9.93 -0.64 -1.43
N MET A 6 9.71 0.64 -1.19
CA MET A 6 8.87 1.49 -2.02
C MET A 6 9.58 1.78 -3.35
N ILE A 7 8.83 1.73 -4.46
CA ILE A 7 9.36 1.91 -5.83
C ILE A 7 8.71 3.07 -6.58
N GLY A 8 7.65 3.66 -6.02
CA GLY A 8 6.93 4.76 -6.63
C GLY A 8 5.90 5.37 -5.68
N PRO A 9 5.31 6.52 -6.05
CA PRO A 9 4.27 7.17 -5.26
C PRO A 9 2.97 6.35 -5.24
N CYS A 10 2.09 6.63 -4.28
CA CYS A 10 0.75 6.04 -4.24
C CYS A 10 -0.12 6.57 -5.40
N ARG A 11 -1.17 5.81 -5.74
CA ARG A 11 -2.08 6.18 -6.85
C ARG A 11 -3.54 5.96 -6.46
N PRO A 12 -4.41 6.96 -6.60
CA PRO A 12 -4.15 8.34 -6.99
C PRO A 12 -3.36 9.13 -5.94
N ALA A 13 -2.60 10.14 -6.39
CA ALA A 13 -1.70 10.94 -5.54
C ALA A 13 -2.39 11.68 -4.39
N MET A 14 -3.70 11.92 -4.49
CA MET A 14 -4.50 12.53 -3.42
C MET A 14 -4.49 11.72 -2.11
N LYS A 15 -4.34 10.39 -2.19
CA LYS A 15 -4.29 9.50 -1.03
C LYS A 15 -3.13 9.83 -0.07
N ASP A 16 -2.01 10.36 -0.60
CA ASP A 16 -0.86 10.79 0.21
C ASP A 16 -1.21 11.95 1.15
N ALA A 17 -1.97 12.93 0.65
CA ALA A 17 -2.40 14.08 1.44
C ALA A 17 -3.39 13.66 2.55
N GLU A 18 -4.27 12.71 2.26
CA GLU A 18 -5.18 12.14 3.26
C GLU A 18 -4.40 11.42 4.35
N LEU A 19 -3.42 10.59 4.01
CA LEU A 19 -2.63 9.87 5.01
C LEU A 19 -1.80 10.80 5.90
N LYS A 20 -1.27 11.88 5.33
CA LYS A 20 -0.45 12.86 6.09
C LYS A 20 -1.19 13.51 7.24
N GLN A 21 -2.52 13.55 7.23
CA GLN A 21 -3.31 14.03 8.37
C GLN A 21 -3.15 13.17 9.64
N ALA A 22 -2.57 11.96 9.52
CA ALA A 22 -2.26 11.10 10.66
C ALA A 22 -1.08 11.60 11.50
N VAL A 23 -0.20 12.40 10.89
CA VAL A 23 1.03 12.89 11.52
C VAL A 23 0.71 13.88 12.64
N GLY A 24 1.38 13.74 13.78
CA GLY A 24 1.30 14.68 14.91
C GLY A 24 0.45 14.21 16.09
N LYS A 25 -0.16 13.03 16.01
CA LYS A 25 -0.79 12.33 17.16
C LYS A 25 0.15 11.22 17.65
N THR A 26 -0.32 9.97 17.68
CA THR A 26 0.49 8.77 17.95
C THR A 26 1.45 8.44 16.79
N ILE A 27 1.22 9.03 15.61
CA ILE A 27 2.03 8.80 14.41
C ILE A 27 3.00 9.97 14.23
N LYS A 28 4.29 9.63 14.17
CA LYS A 28 5.42 10.54 13.97
C LYS A 28 5.63 10.88 12.49
N SER A 29 5.54 9.88 11.61
CA SER A 29 5.67 10.05 10.17
C SER A 29 4.99 8.91 9.42
N VAL A 30 4.69 9.14 8.15
CA VAL A 30 4.08 8.15 7.26
C VAL A 30 4.84 8.07 5.95
N GLU A 31 4.87 6.88 5.35
CA GLU A 31 5.29 6.65 3.98
C GLU A 31 4.17 5.94 3.23
N PHE A 32 3.87 6.35 2.00
CA PHE A 32 2.86 5.70 1.17
C PHE A 32 3.32 5.61 -0.28
N GLY A 33 3.31 4.41 -0.84
CA GLY A 33 3.61 4.23 -2.24
C GLY A 33 3.42 2.83 -2.76
N GLU A 34 3.77 2.66 -4.03
CA GLU A 34 3.86 1.35 -4.66
C GLU A 34 5.02 0.57 -4.05
N GLN A 35 4.77 -0.68 -3.67
CA GLN A 35 5.82 -1.59 -3.23
C GLN A 35 6.42 -2.36 -4.40
N LYS A 36 7.70 -2.74 -4.27
CA LYS A 36 8.30 -3.71 -5.19
C LYS A 36 7.64 -5.08 -5.01
N THR A 37 6.77 -5.45 -5.94
CA THR A 37 6.18 -6.79 -5.96
C THR A 37 6.96 -7.73 -6.89
N HIS A 38 6.82 -9.03 -6.67
CA HIS A 38 7.29 -10.04 -7.62
C HIS A 38 6.59 -9.83 -8.98
N PRO A 39 7.20 -10.13 -10.14
CA PRO A 39 6.55 -9.96 -11.46
C PRO A 39 5.20 -10.67 -11.64
N LYS A 40 4.91 -11.64 -10.75
CA LYS A 40 3.64 -12.39 -10.70
C LYS A 40 2.66 -11.87 -9.64
N CYS A 41 2.96 -10.76 -8.98
CA CYS A 41 2.08 -10.13 -8.01
C CYS A 41 1.56 -8.82 -8.62
N HIS A 42 0.27 -8.57 -8.42
CA HIS A 42 -0.37 -7.32 -8.83
C HIS A 42 0.30 -6.12 -8.17
N GLN A 43 0.14 -4.92 -8.76
CA GLN A 43 0.51 -3.67 -8.13
C GLN A 43 -0.09 -3.63 -6.72
N ALA A 44 0.77 -3.46 -5.73
CA ALA A 44 0.38 -3.40 -4.33
C ALA A 44 0.91 -2.09 -3.76
N GLU A 45 0.00 -1.28 -3.25
CA GLU A 45 0.37 -0.13 -2.44
C GLU A 45 0.73 -0.61 -1.02
N MET A 46 1.63 0.12 -0.37
CA MET A 46 2.00 -0.09 1.02
C MET A 46 2.01 1.22 1.78
N ILE A 47 1.58 1.17 3.05
CA ILE A 47 1.73 2.26 4.01
C ILE A 47 2.74 1.82 5.06
N ILE A 48 3.65 2.71 5.43
CA ILE A 48 4.44 2.59 6.66
C ILE A 48 4.00 3.69 7.61
N LEU A 49 3.59 3.30 8.81
CA LEU A 49 3.31 4.21 9.91
C LEU A 49 4.47 4.12 10.91
N HIS A 50 5.10 5.25 11.19
CA HIS A 50 6.09 5.35 12.26
C HIS A 50 5.43 5.97 13.47
N PHE A 51 5.43 5.28 14.60
CA PHE A 51 4.80 5.74 15.82
C PHE A 51 5.75 6.56 16.68
N THR A 52 5.18 7.39 17.56
CA THR A 52 5.93 8.23 18.49
C THR A 52 6.67 7.44 19.58
N ASP A 53 6.28 6.18 19.82
CA ASP A 53 6.96 5.26 20.74
C ASP A 53 8.18 4.56 20.13
N GLY A 54 8.52 4.90 18.88
CA GLY A 54 9.66 4.33 18.15
C GLY A 54 9.34 3.02 17.41
N THR A 55 8.14 2.48 17.54
CA THR A 55 7.70 1.32 16.76
C THR A 55 7.26 1.74 15.36
N SER A 56 7.09 0.78 14.45
CA SER A 56 6.56 1.04 13.11
C SER A 56 5.70 -0.12 12.66
N MET A 57 4.64 0.18 11.90
CA MET A 57 3.74 -0.81 11.30
C MET A 57 3.70 -0.61 9.79
N CYS A 58 3.83 -1.71 9.05
CA CYS A 58 3.67 -1.71 7.60
C CYS A 58 2.34 -2.39 7.25
N VAL A 59 1.49 -1.68 6.53
CA VAL A 59 0.24 -2.19 5.96
C VAL A 59 0.50 -2.45 4.48
N ILE A 60 0.31 -3.70 4.07
CA ILE A 60 0.54 -4.14 2.68
C ILE A 60 -0.75 -4.75 2.17
N VAL A 61 -1.19 -4.33 0.98
CA VAL A 61 -2.31 -4.95 0.30
C VAL A 61 -1.82 -6.17 -0.47
N GLY A 62 -2.21 -7.37 -0.02
CA GLY A 62 -2.00 -8.60 -0.76
C GLY A 62 -3.14 -8.85 -1.75
N SER A 63 -2.83 -9.37 -2.93
CA SER A 63 -3.83 -9.80 -3.92
C SER A 63 -3.48 -11.20 -4.43
N ASN A 64 -4.46 -12.09 -4.46
CA ASN A 64 -4.37 -13.42 -5.07
C ASN A 64 -4.87 -13.42 -6.52
N VAL A 65 -5.03 -12.25 -7.15
CA VAL A 65 -5.61 -12.11 -8.48
C VAL A 65 -4.97 -13.02 -9.51
N THR A 66 -3.66 -13.27 -9.43
CA THR A 66 -2.97 -14.13 -10.40
C THR A 66 -3.45 -15.58 -10.34
N GLU A 67 -3.81 -16.08 -9.17
CA GLU A 67 -4.40 -17.43 -9.01
C GLU A 67 -5.79 -17.54 -9.66
N ILE A 68 -6.52 -16.42 -9.77
CA ILE A 68 -7.88 -16.35 -10.29
C ILE A 68 -7.88 -16.00 -11.79
N ALA A 69 -6.98 -15.13 -12.23
CA ALA A 69 -6.81 -14.70 -13.62
C ALA A 69 -6.59 -15.89 -14.54
N ASP A 70 -5.71 -16.82 -14.15
CA ASP A 70 -5.43 -18.06 -14.87
C ASP A 70 -6.68 -18.92 -15.09
N LYS A 71 -7.67 -18.85 -14.17
CA LYS A 71 -8.91 -19.64 -14.24
C LYS A 71 -10.02 -18.96 -15.04
N ARG A 72 -10.01 -17.64 -15.16
CA ARG A 72 -11.17 -16.86 -15.67
C ARG A 72 -10.88 -16.00 -16.90
N LYS A 73 -9.71 -16.16 -17.53
CA LYS A 73 -9.32 -15.49 -18.80
C LYS A 73 -9.38 -13.95 -18.77
N PHE A 74 -9.29 -13.35 -17.60
CA PHE A 74 -9.04 -11.92 -17.48
C PHE A 74 -7.54 -11.69 -17.26
N LYS A 75 -7.01 -10.56 -17.74
CA LYS A 75 -5.63 -10.18 -17.48
C LYS A 75 -5.53 -9.69 -16.03
N PRO A 76 -4.47 -10.03 -15.26
CA PRO A 76 -4.33 -9.58 -13.88
C PRO A 76 -4.49 -8.06 -13.71
N GLN A 77 -4.12 -7.27 -14.71
CA GLN A 77 -4.24 -5.81 -14.73
C GLN A 77 -5.70 -5.31 -14.80
N GLU A 78 -6.67 -6.17 -15.10
CA GLU A 78 -8.10 -5.82 -15.13
C GLU A 78 -8.75 -5.87 -13.74
N VAL A 79 -8.01 -6.29 -12.71
CA VAL A 79 -8.47 -6.33 -11.31
C VAL A 79 -7.54 -5.47 -10.49
N HIS A 80 -8.07 -4.39 -9.91
CA HIS A 80 -7.32 -3.50 -9.04
C HIS A 80 -7.66 -3.77 -7.57
N THR A 81 -6.73 -3.42 -6.68
CA THR A 81 -6.98 -3.37 -5.24
C THR A 81 -6.51 -2.02 -4.76
N ASP A 82 -7.38 -1.29 -4.08
CA ASP A 82 -7.13 0.07 -3.63
C ASP A 82 -7.05 0.13 -2.11
N LEU A 83 -6.07 0.88 -1.61
CA LEU A 83 -6.03 1.27 -0.21
C LEU A 83 -6.61 2.69 -0.08
N MET A 84 -7.77 2.80 0.55
CA MET A 84 -8.45 4.09 0.79
C MET A 84 -8.18 4.57 2.21
N VAL A 85 -7.90 5.87 2.35
CA VAL A 85 -7.73 6.54 3.64
C VAL A 85 -8.97 7.39 3.89
N MET A 86 -9.56 7.30 5.07
CA MET A 86 -10.74 8.08 5.45
C MET A 86 -10.57 8.62 6.87
N TRP A 87 -11.16 9.78 7.13
CA TRP A 87 -11.12 10.47 8.43
C TRP A 87 -12.54 10.57 9.01
N GLU A 88 -12.64 10.48 10.33
CA GLU A 88 -13.81 10.85 11.13
C GLU A 88 -13.49 12.10 11.96
#